data_AF-A0A1E3YZJ7-F1
#
_entry.id   AF-A0A1E3YZJ7-F1
#
_cell.length_a   1.000
_cell.length_b   1.000
_cell.length_c   1.000
_cell.angle_alpha   90.00
_cell.angle_beta   90.00
_cell.angle_gamma   90.00
#
_symmetry.space_group_name_H-M   'P 1'
#
loop_
_entity.id
_entity.type
_entity.pdbx_description
1 polymer ?
#
loop_
_entity_poly.entity_id
_entity_poly.type
_entity_poly.pdbx_seq_one_letter_code
_entity_poly.pdbx_strand_id
1 'polypeptide(L)'
;MFWFIAFAIFFNQLVWMDIDFKALLIHLTFLQHLFPGQYFKYDYLHVSWTLTIELVWYFVAFLCAARFKRNPAGITLLFMVFSYVWIFWGSSYFPSQATMEPGLKYFFVNNNVINQLPFFFFGAYIAVKNPRFDKAGLACIFLVTVVLSSAWKVHFPDPIFITGFGIAALFLILKDMEYTNKKYVVFLSEISYSFYLIHFPVITIVSEKIENDALVVIVSIAATLGFSYLSYRWIEQPFMRMAKRKSENSMLKGKAADSIA
;
A
#
# COMPACT_ATOMS: atom_id res chain seq x y z
N MET A 1 9.45 -2.15 -9.75
CA MET A 1 9.84 -2.78 -11.03
C MET A 1 11.13 -3.58 -10.94
N PHE A 2 12.26 -2.95 -10.59
CA PHE A 2 13.57 -3.64 -10.47
C PHE A 2 13.47 -4.92 -9.61
N TRP A 3 12.98 -4.81 -8.38
CA TRP A 3 12.87 -5.95 -7.46
C TRP A 3 11.91 -7.04 -7.94
N PHE A 4 10.82 -6.66 -8.61
CA PHE A 4 9.91 -7.63 -9.23
C PHE A 4 10.66 -8.49 -10.26
N ILE A 5 11.40 -7.86 -11.19
CA ILE A 5 12.17 -8.59 -12.20
C ILE A 5 13.29 -9.41 -11.55
N ALA A 6 14.03 -8.82 -10.60
CA ALA A 6 15.14 -9.48 -9.94
C ALA A 6 14.70 -10.76 -9.21
N PHE A 7 13.62 -10.71 -8.44
CA PHE A 7 13.09 -11.90 -7.76
C PHE A 7 12.42 -12.88 -8.72
N ALA A 8 11.69 -12.41 -9.73
CA ALA A 8 11.10 -13.29 -10.74
C ALA A 8 12.17 -14.11 -11.50
N ILE A 9 13.35 -13.52 -11.74
CA ILE A 9 14.50 -14.24 -12.31
C ILE A 9 15.14 -15.16 -11.26
N PHE A 10 15.40 -14.66 -10.04
CA PHE A 10 16.08 -15.42 -8.99
C PHE A 10 15.35 -16.71 -8.62
N PHE A 11 14.02 -16.65 -8.53
CA PHE A 11 13.17 -17.80 -8.24
C PHE A 11 12.71 -18.55 -9.51
N ASN A 12 13.34 -18.28 -10.65
CA ASN A 12 13.11 -19.00 -11.91
C ASN A 12 11.64 -19.02 -12.39
N GLN A 13 10.88 -17.95 -12.13
CA GLN A 13 9.52 -17.79 -12.63
C GLN A 13 9.47 -17.13 -14.02
N LEU A 14 10.47 -16.32 -14.37
CA LEU A 14 10.56 -15.67 -15.68
C LEU A 14 11.50 -16.45 -16.58
N VAL A 15 11.04 -17.62 -17.05
CA VAL A 15 11.78 -18.49 -17.99
C VAL A 15 11.34 -18.17 -19.41
N TRP A 16 12.30 -17.84 -20.29
CA TRP A 16 12.05 -17.41 -21.67
C TRP A 16 11.09 -18.30 -22.48
N MET A 17 11.08 -19.61 -22.22
CA MET A 17 10.27 -20.58 -22.96
C MET A 17 8.80 -20.64 -22.51
N ASP A 18 8.48 -20.18 -21.29
CA ASP A 18 7.15 -20.31 -20.67
C ASP A 18 6.58 -18.97 -20.17
N ILE A 19 7.03 -17.84 -20.74
CA ILE A 19 6.55 -16.52 -20.32
C ILE A 19 5.06 -16.37 -20.63
N ASP A 20 4.24 -16.32 -19.58
CA ASP A 20 2.87 -15.82 -19.67
C ASP A 20 2.90 -14.29 -19.80
N PHE A 21 2.83 -13.81 -21.04
CA PHE A 21 2.81 -12.37 -21.37
C PHE A 21 1.64 -11.61 -20.74
N LYS A 22 0.48 -12.26 -20.59
CA LYS A 22 -0.70 -11.61 -20.01
C LYS A 22 -0.46 -11.34 -18.53
N ALA A 23 -0.02 -12.36 -17.79
CA ALA A 23 0.34 -12.19 -16.38
C ALA A 23 1.49 -11.19 -16.21
N LEU A 24 2.50 -11.23 -17.08
CA LEU A 24 3.64 -10.32 -17.02
C LEU A 24 3.18 -8.87 -17.19
N LEU A 25 2.37 -8.58 -18.22
CA LEU A 25 1.83 -7.24 -18.46
C LEU A 25 0.98 -6.75 -17.29
N ILE A 26 0.16 -7.62 -16.70
CA ILE A 26 -0.65 -7.30 -15.52
C ILE A 26 0.23 -6.87 -14.33
N HIS A 27 1.34 -7.58 -14.08
CA HIS A 27 2.29 -7.22 -13.01
C HIS A 27 3.09 -5.94 -13.34
N LEU A 28 3.50 -5.75 -14.59
CA LEU A 28 4.21 -4.54 -15.04
C LEU A 28 3.33 -3.28 -14.97
N THR A 29 2.02 -3.44 -15.07
CA THR A 29 1.03 -2.35 -14.97
C THR A 29 0.42 -2.21 -13.57
N PHE A 30 0.91 -2.99 -12.59
CA PHE A 30 0.40 -3.01 -11.22
C PHE A 30 -1.09 -3.36 -11.11
N LEU A 31 -1.64 -4.18 -12.00
CA LEU A 31 -3.06 -4.56 -12.01
C LEU A 31 -3.33 -5.94 -11.40
N GLN A 32 -2.32 -6.62 -10.87
CA GLN A 32 -2.38 -8.02 -10.45
C GLN A 32 -3.45 -8.30 -9.39
N HIS A 33 -3.74 -7.38 -8.47
CA HIS A 33 -4.78 -7.59 -7.45
C HIS A 33 -6.20 -7.67 -8.04
N LEU A 34 -6.42 -7.07 -9.21
CA LEU A 34 -7.72 -7.13 -9.92
C LEU A 34 -7.93 -8.46 -10.65
N PHE A 35 -6.87 -9.27 -10.82
CA PHE A 35 -6.90 -10.52 -11.57
C PHE A 35 -6.37 -11.68 -10.70
N PRO A 36 -7.20 -12.24 -9.79
CA PRO A 36 -6.76 -13.29 -8.85
C PRO A 36 -6.05 -14.47 -9.51
N GLY A 37 -6.54 -14.93 -10.67
CA GLY A 37 -5.93 -16.05 -11.41
C GLY A 37 -4.55 -15.75 -12.02
N GLN A 38 -4.17 -14.47 -12.14
CA GLN A 38 -2.85 -14.05 -12.65
C GLN A 38 -1.94 -13.52 -11.54
N TYR A 39 -2.50 -13.22 -10.36
CA TYR A 39 -1.78 -12.70 -9.21
C TYR A 39 -0.58 -13.57 -8.84
N PHE A 40 -0.79 -14.88 -8.67
CA PHE A 40 0.22 -15.81 -8.16
C PHE A 40 1.34 -16.20 -9.14
N LYS A 41 1.20 -15.90 -10.44
CA LYS A 41 2.17 -16.39 -11.43
C LYS A 41 3.55 -15.75 -11.32
N TYR A 42 3.64 -14.54 -10.75
CA TYR A 42 4.88 -13.77 -10.61
C TYR A 42 5.06 -13.05 -9.26
N ASP A 43 4.25 -13.37 -8.24
CA ASP A 43 4.21 -12.62 -6.98
C ASP A 43 5.17 -13.18 -5.92
N TYR A 44 6.45 -12.85 -6.02
CA TYR A 44 7.43 -13.09 -4.93
C TYR A 44 7.62 -11.91 -4.00
N LEU A 45 7.14 -10.72 -4.39
CA LEU A 45 7.15 -9.57 -3.50
C LEU A 45 6.10 -9.76 -2.39
N HIS A 46 4.98 -10.44 -2.66
CA HIS A 46 3.83 -10.65 -1.75
C HIS A 46 3.16 -9.38 -1.21
N VAL A 47 3.77 -8.23 -1.46
CA VAL A 47 3.32 -6.90 -1.08
C VAL A 47 2.87 -6.05 -2.27
N SER A 48 2.99 -6.61 -3.48
CA SER A 48 2.78 -5.90 -4.74
C SER A 48 1.34 -5.39 -4.91
N TRP A 49 0.37 -6.01 -4.24
CA TRP A 49 -1.04 -5.64 -4.26
C TRP A 49 -1.34 -4.21 -3.82
N THR A 50 -0.52 -3.62 -2.93
CA THR A 50 -0.72 -2.23 -2.50
C THR A 50 -0.46 -1.23 -3.62
N LEU A 51 0.42 -1.57 -4.57
CA LEU A 51 0.66 -0.74 -5.77
C LEU A 51 -0.59 -0.69 -6.65
N THR A 52 -1.35 -1.79 -6.74
CA THR A 52 -2.64 -1.80 -7.45
C THR A 52 -3.62 -0.83 -6.80
N ILE A 53 -3.68 -0.83 -5.47
CA ILE A 53 -4.57 0.07 -4.73
C ILE A 53 -4.14 1.52 -4.95
N GLU A 54 -2.85 1.81 -4.85
CA GLU A 54 -2.30 3.17 -5.04
C GLU A 54 -2.58 3.70 -6.46
N LEU A 55 -2.38 2.87 -7.48
CA LEU A 55 -2.67 3.22 -8.88
C LEU A 55 -4.16 3.56 -9.08
N VAL A 56 -5.05 2.73 -8.55
CA VAL A 56 -6.50 2.98 -8.64
C VAL A 56 -6.89 4.23 -7.84
N TRP A 57 -6.28 4.44 -6.67
CA TRP A 57 -6.47 5.67 -5.91
C TRP A 57 -6.11 6.91 -6.73
N TYR A 58 -4.96 6.95 -7.42
CA TYR A 58 -4.59 8.11 -8.23
C TYR A 58 -5.59 8.39 -9.34
N PHE A 59 -6.10 7.35 -9.99
CA PHE A 59 -7.13 7.49 -11.02
C PHE A 59 -8.44 8.02 -10.43
N VAL A 60 -8.92 7.42 -9.34
CA VAL A 60 -10.15 7.85 -8.65
C VAL A 60 -10.01 9.28 -8.12
N ALA A 61 -8.88 9.61 -7.50
CA ALA A 61 -8.58 10.93 -6.97
C ALA A 61 -8.60 11.98 -8.10
N PHE A 62 -8.00 11.68 -9.25
CA PHE A 62 -8.07 12.56 -10.42
C PHE A 62 -9.51 12.83 -10.87
N LEU A 63 -10.33 11.78 -10.99
CA LEU A 63 -11.73 11.90 -11.43
C LEU A 63 -12.60 12.67 -10.44
N CYS A 64 -12.38 12.52 -9.14
CA CYS A 64 -13.22 13.14 -8.12
C CYS A 64 -12.64 14.42 -7.51
N ALA A 65 -11.39 14.81 -7.79
CA ALA A 65 -10.68 15.91 -7.13
C ALA A 65 -11.47 17.22 -7.09
N ALA A 66 -12.03 17.65 -8.22
CA ALA A 66 -12.77 18.91 -8.31
C ALA A 66 -14.05 18.89 -7.45
N ARG A 67 -14.77 17.76 -7.44
CA ARG A 67 -15.99 17.59 -6.65
C ARG A 67 -15.66 17.36 -5.16
N PHE A 68 -14.55 16.71 -4.87
CA PHE A 68 -14.08 16.43 -3.50
C PHE A 68 -13.81 17.71 -2.73
N LYS A 69 -13.22 18.74 -3.36
CA LYS A 69 -13.04 20.05 -2.71
C LYS A 69 -14.36 20.68 -2.25
N ARG A 70 -15.44 20.49 -3.01
CA ARG A 70 -16.77 21.06 -2.70
C ARG A 70 -17.53 20.23 -1.66
N ASN A 71 -17.48 18.90 -1.77
CA ASN A 71 -18.20 17.99 -0.88
C ASN A 71 -17.34 16.77 -0.48
N PRO A 72 -16.33 16.97 0.40
CA PRO A 72 -15.45 15.87 0.79
C PRO A 72 -16.16 14.84 1.67
N ALA A 73 -17.09 15.28 2.52
CA ALA A 73 -17.87 14.37 3.38
C ALA A 73 -18.75 13.42 2.56
N GLY A 74 -19.50 13.96 1.59
CA GLY A 74 -20.39 13.16 0.76
C GLY A 74 -19.65 12.15 -0.12
N ILE A 75 -18.47 12.52 -0.66
CA ILE A 75 -17.65 11.58 -1.44
C ILE A 75 -17.03 10.51 -0.53
N THR A 76 -16.53 10.89 0.65
CA THR A 76 -16.00 9.92 1.62
C THR A 76 -17.08 8.90 2.01
N LEU A 77 -18.29 9.38 2.34
CA LEU A 77 -19.44 8.53 2.68
C LEU A 77 -19.84 7.62 1.51
N LEU A 78 -19.85 8.13 0.27
CA LEU A 78 -20.14 7.34 -0.92
C LEU A 78 -19.21 6.12 -1.04
N PHE A 79 -17.90 6.32 -0.88
CA PHE A 79 -16.93 5.22 -0.97
C PHE A 79 -16.98 4.28 0.24
N MET A 80 -17.36 4.76 1.43
CA MET A 80 -17.67 3.88 2.56
C MET A 80 -18.88 2.99 2.27
N VAL A 81 -19.94 3.55 1.69
CA VAL A 81 -21.13 2.78 1.27
C VAL A 81 -20.76 1.75 0.21
N PHE A 82 -19.96 2.12 -0.79
CA PHE A 82 -19.48 1.15 -1.79
C PHE A 82 -18.65 0.03 -1.17
N SER A 83 -17.76 0.33 -0.22
CA SER A 83 -17.02 -0.70 0.51
C SER A 83 -17.95 -1.62 1.30
N TYR A 84 -18.94 -1.06 2.00
CA TYR A 84 -19.90 -1.86 2.79
C TYR A 84 -20.73 -2.79 1.89
N VAL A 85 -21.29 -2.25 0.81
CA VAL A 85 -22.05 -3.01 -0.19
C VAL A 85 -21.17 -4.09 -0.82
N TRP A 86 -19.92 -3.77 -1.14
CA TRP A 86 -18.98 -4.73 -1.68
C TRP A 86 -18.68 -5.87 -0.71
N ILE A 87 -18.47 -5.60 0.58
CA ILE A 87 -18.24 -6.66 1.57
C ILE A 87 -19.43 -7.61 1.60
N PHE A 88 -20.65 -7.09 1.71
CA PHE A 88 -21.85 -7.93 1.78
C PHE A 88 -22.09 -8.74 0.49
N TRP A 89 -21.93 -8.09 -0.67
CA TRP A 89 -22.12 -8.73 -1.97
C TRP A 89 -20.98 -9.71 -2.28
N GLY A 90 -19.74 -9.28 -2.14
CA GLY A 90 -18.55 -10.08 -2.39
C GLY A 90 -18.38 -11.24 -1.41
N SER A 91 -18.89 -11.11 -0.18
CA SER A 91 -18.96 -12.21 0.78
C SER A 91 -20.08 -13.22 0.51
N SER A 92 -20.93 -12.99 -0.49
CA SER A 92 -22.07 -13.86 -0.78
C SER A 92 -22.05 -14.40 -2.21
N TYR A 93 -21.52 -13.63 -3.16
CA TYR A 93 -21.71 -13.86 -4.59
C TYR A 93 -20.42 -13.78 -5.42
N PHE A 94 -19.26 -13.57 -4.81
CA PHE A 94 -18.03 -13.48 -5.60
C PHE A 94 -17.76 -14.85 -6.29
N PRO A 95 -17.60 -14.91 -7.63
CA PRO A 95 -17.69 -16.17 -8.40
C PRO A 95 -16.72 -17.29 -8.04
N SER A 96 -15.70 -17.00 -7.25
CA SER A 96 -14.69 -17.96 -6.78
C SER A 96 -14.66 -18.11 -5.26
N GLN A 97 -15.61 -17.50 -4.55
CA GLN A 97 -15.60 -17.41 -3.10
C GLN A 97 -15.83 -18.75 -2.39
N ALA A 98 -16.70 -19.61 -2.94
CA ALA A 98 -17.04 -20.90 -2.35
C ALA A 98 -15.88 -21.91 -2.42
N THR A 99 -14.95 -21.71 -3.35
CA THR A 99 -13.81 -22.60 -3.62
C THR A 99 -12.47 -22.03 -3.15
N MET A 100 -12.45 -20.80 -2.64
CA MET A 100 -11.24 -20.12 -2.17
C MET A 100 -10.96 -20.41 -0.70
N GLU A 101 -9.69 -20.68 -0.40
CA GLU A 101 -9.16 -20.73 0.97
C GLU A 101 -9.51 -19.45 1.76
N PRO A 102 -9.78 -19.54 3.09
CA PRO A 102 -10.20 -18.39 3.89
C PRO A 102 -9.26 -17.18 3.80
N GLY A 103 -7.94 -17.41 3.76
CA GLY A 103 -6.94 -16.36 3.61
C GLY A 103 -7.03 -15.63 2.27
N LEU A 104 -7.27 -16.37 1.18
CA LEU A 104 -7.43 -15.79 -0.16
C LEU A 104 -8.76 -15.05 -0.31
N LYS A 105 -9.82 -15.57 0.31
CA LYS A 105 -11.11 -14.89 0.42
C LYS A 105 -10.95 -13.57 1.17
N TYR A 106 -10.25 -13.56 2.31
CA TYR A 106 -9.95 -12.30 2.99
C TYR A 106 -9.17 -11.35 2.09
N PHE A 107 -8.12 -11.83 1.44
CA PHE A 107 -7.24 -11.02 0.61
C PHE A 107 -7.92 -10.37 -0.60
N PHE A 108 -8.73 -11.10 -1.37
CA PHE A 108 -9.39 -10.58 -2.58
C PHE A 108 -10.78 -9.99 -2.34
N VAL A 109 -11.49 -10.40 -1.30
CA VAL A 109 -12.86 -9.91 -1.03
C VAL A 109 -12.90 -8.84 0.06
N ASN A 110 -12.13 -9.00 1.13
CA ASN A 110 -12.12 -8.05 2.24
C ASN A 110 -11.03 -6.99 2.09
N ASN A 111 -9.83 -7.40 1.66
CA ASN A 111 -8.66 -6.53 1.56
C ASN A 111 -8.36 -6.10 0.11
N ASN A 112 -9.39 -5.66 -0.62
CA ASN A 112 -9.23 -5.17 -1.99
C ASN A 112 -9.34 -3.65 -2.11
N VAL A 113 -9.12 -3.20 -3.34
CA VAL A 113 -9.15 -1.79 -3.72
C VAL A 113 -10.40 -1.05 -3.26
N ILE A 114 -11.61 -1.60 -3.43
CA ILE A 114 -12.86 -0.93 -3.07
C ILE A 114 -12.91 -0.69 -1.56
N ASN A 115 -12.46 -1.66 -0.77
CA ASN A 115 -12.46 -1.56 0.69
C ASN A 115 -11.31 -0.72 1.25
N GLN A 116 -10.26 -0.50 0.47
CA GLN A 116 -9.11 0.31 0.84
C GLN A 116 -9.28 1.79 0.49
N LEU A 117 -10.10 2.13 -0.52
CA LEU A 117 -10.38 3.52 -0.92
C LEU A 117 -10.85 4.44 0.23
N PRO A 118 -11.71 4.00 1.18
CA PRO A 118 -12.09 4.84 2.32
C PRO A 118 -10.90 5.37 3.13
N PHE A 119 -9.80 4.60 3.30
CA PHE A 119 -8.61 5.06 4.02
C PHE A 119 -7.97 6.27 3.34
N PHE A 120 -7.84 6.21 2.02
CA PHE A 120 -7.31 7.33 1.25
C PHE A 120 -8.23 8.55 1.32
N PHE A 121 -9.54 8.34 1.29
CA PHE A 121 -10.49 9.44 1.46
C PHE A 121 -10.50 10.03 2.86
N PHE A 122 -10.25 9.25 3.91
CA PHE A 122 -10.03 9.80 5.26
C PHE A 122 -8.80 10.71 5.29
N GLY A 123 -7.67 10.26 4.73
CA GLY A 123 -6.47 11.08 4.61
C GLY A 123 -6.70 12.37 3.79
N ALA A 124 -7.37 12.25 2.64
CA ALA A 124 -7.74 13.40 1.80
C ALA A 124 -8.70 14.35 2.52
N TYR A 125 -9.66 13.83 3.28
CA TYR A 125 -10.59 14.62 4.08
C TYR A 125 -9.84 15.42 5.15
N ILE A 126 -8.92 14.78 5.87
CA ILE A 126 -8.06 15.44 6.86
C ILE A 126 -7.25 16.55 6.19
N ALA A 127 -6.65 16.29 5.03
CA ALA A 127 -5.86 17.28 4.30
C ALA A 127 -6.68 18.49 3.83
N VAL A 128 -7.93 18.29 3.39
CA VAL A 128 -8.78 19.36 2.84
C VAL A 128 -9.50 20.15 3.94
N LYS A 129 -9.99 19.48 4.98
CA LYS A 129 -10.83 20.12 6.02
C LYS A 129 -10.09 20.42 7.30
N ASN A 130 -8.94 19.78 7.54
CA ASN A 130 -8.16 19.89 8.78
C ASN A 130 -9.05 19.91 10.03
N PRO A 131 -9.93 18.91 10.20
CA PRO A 131 -10.90 18.93 11.29
C PRO A 131 -10.17 18.83 12.63
N ARG A 132 -10.78 19.41 13.67
CA ARG A 132 -10.26 19.37 15.03
C ARG A 132 -11.30 18.70 15.93
N PHE A 133 -10.83 17.71 16.68
CA PHE A 133 -11.64 16.98 17.66
C PHE A 133 -10.84 16.85 18.95
N ASP A 134 -11.54 16.51 20.03
CA ASP A 134 -10.91 16.22 21.30
C ASP A 134 -10.00 14.97 21.21
N LYS A 135 -8.81 15.06 21.81
CA LYS A 135 -7.80 13.99 21.72
C LYS A 135 -8.21 12.73 22.48
N ALA A 136 -8.94 12.86 23.59
CA ALA A 136 -9.42 11.69 24.32
C ALA A 136 -10.49 10.95 23.50
N GLY A 137 -11.41 11.68 22.87
CA GLY A 137 -12.38 11.12 21.92
C GLY A 137 -11.69 10.39 20.76
N LEU A 138 -10.67 10.99 20.15
CA LEU A 138 -9.88 10.35 19.09
C LEU A 138 -9.14 9.10 19.59
N ALA A 139 -8.57 9.14 20.79
CA ALA A 139 -7.90 7.99 21.38
C ALA A 139 -8.88 6.84 21.62
N CYS A 140 -10.10 7.12 22.11
CA CYS A 140 -11.16 6.13 22.24
C CYS A 140 -11.52 5.49 20.89
N ILE A 141 -11.66 6.28 19.82
CA ILE A 141 -11.91 5.76 18.47
C ILE A 141 -10.78 4.83 18.04
N PHE A 142 -9.52 5.24 18.20
CA PHE A 142 -8.36 4.40 17.87
C PHE A 142 -8.34 3.10 18.67
N LEU A 143 -8.56 3.16 19.99
CA LEU A 143 -8.59 1.99 20.85
C LEU A 143 -9.68 1.01 20.43
N VAL A 144 -10.92 1.49 20.24
CA VAL A 144 -12.06 0.63 19.90
C VAL A 144 -11.89 0.02 18.51
N THR A 145 -11.53 0.83 17.51
CA THR A 145 -11.53 0.39 16.11
C THR A 145 -10.26 -0.34 15.69
N VAL A 146 -9.11 -0.13 16.35
CA VAL A 146 -7.84 -0.78 15.98
C VAL A 146 -7.42 -1.78 17.06
N VAL A 147 -7.18 -1.30 18.27
CA VAL A 147 -6.62 -2.13 19.37
C VAL A 147 -7.57 -3.24 19.78
N LEU A 148 -8.86 -2.94 19.92
CA LEU A 148 -9.90 -3.90 20.29
C LEU A 148 -10.56 -4.57 19.08
N SER A 149 -9.97 -4.47 17.89
CA SER A 149 -10.60 -4.98 16.67
C SER A 149 -10.85 -6.49 16.70
N SER A 150 -9.97 -7.27 17.32
CA SER A 150 -10.16 -8.72 17.48
C SER A 150 -11.40 -9.09 18.28
N ALA A 151 -11.86 -8.23 19.19
CA ALA A 151 -13.00 -8.50 20.06
C ALA A 151 -14.35 -8.38 19.33
N TRP A 152 -14.46 -7.51 18.33
CA TRP A 152 -15.74 -7.27 17.64
C TRP A 152 -15.80 -7.82 16.21
N LYS A 153 -14.66 -8.07 15.55
CA LYS A 153 -14.59 -8.61 14.17
C LYS A 153 -15.32 -9.93 13.96
N VAL A 154 -15.47 -10.72 15.02
CA VAL A 154 -16.15 -12.02 14.96
C VAL A 154 -17.67 -11.90 14.88
N HIS A 155 -18.25 -10.73 15.16
CA HIS A 155 -19.68 -10.56 15.35
C HIS A 155 -20.44 -9.99 14.14
N PHE A 156 -19.75 -9.42 13.13
CA PHE A 156 -20.40 -8.91 11.92
C PHE A 156 -19.41 -8.82 10.75
N PRO A 157 -19.87 -8.76 9.49
CA PRO A 157 -18.99 -8.52 8.34
C PRO A 157 -18.21 -7.22 8.55
N ASP A 158 -16.89 -7.31 8.71
CA ASP A 158 -16.03 -6.17 9.02
C ASP A 158 -15.48 -5.52 7.74
N PRO A 159 -16.11 -4.45 7.22
CA PRO A 159 -15.45 -3.64 6.24
C PRO A 159 -14.21 -3.01 6.86
N ILE A 160 -13.05 -3.35 6.29
CA ILE A 160 -11.74 -2.98 6.83
C ILE A 160 -11.58 -1.47 7.11
N PHE A 161 -12.36 -0.61 6.44
CA PHE A 161 -12.39 0.83 6.71
C PHE A 161 -12.81 1.21 8.14
N ILE A 162 -13.46 0.34 8.91
CA ILE A 162 -13.75 0.62 10.33
C ILE A 162 -12.44 0.87 11.08
N THR A 163 -11.43 0.05 10.83
CA THR A 163 -10.08 0.30 11.37
C THR A 163 -9.46 1.60 10.83
N GLY A 164 -9.88 2.02 9.64
CA GLY A 164 -9.52 3.30 9.04
C GLY A 164 -9.99 4.53 9.83
N PHE A 165 -11.10 4.45 10.57
CA PHE A 165 -11.46 5.51 11.52
C PHE A 165 -10.42 5.65 12.63
N GLY A 166 -9.91 4.54 13.16
CA GLY A 166 -8.86 4.57 14.16
C GLY A 166 -7.54 5.11 13.62
N ILE A 167 -7.13 4.68 12.42
CA ILE A 167 -5.93 5.22 11.77
C ILE A 167 -6.08 6.73 11.48
N ALA A 168 -7.24 7.17 11.02
CA ALA A 168 -7.54 8.59 10.84
C ALA A 168 -7.50 9.37 12.17
N ALA A 169 -8.03 8.77 13.24
CA ALA A 169 -7.97 9.36 14.58
C ALA A 169 -6.53 9.47 15.09
N LEU A 170 -5.70 8.45 14.87
CA LEU A 170 -4.28 8.48 15.18
C LEU A 170 -3.58 9.61 14.40
N PHE A 171 -3.82 9.75 13.10
CA PHE A 171 -3.27 10.86 12.33
C PHE A 171 -3.72 12.22 12.86
N LEU A 172 -4.98 12.39 13.25
CA LEU A 172 -5.48 13.64 13.83
C LEU A 172 -4.86 13.97 15.20
N ILE A 173 -4.50 12.96 16.00
CA ILE A 173 -3.76 13.15 17.26
C ILE A 173 -2.32 13.61 16.98
N LEU A 174 -1.68 12.98 15.99
CA LEU A 174 -0.26 13.16 15.71
C LEU A 174 0.05 14.36 14.79
N LYS A 175 -0.90 14.83 13.98
CA LYS A 175 -0.64 15.83 12.91
C LYS A 175 -0.07 17.16 13.41
N ASP A 176 -0.41 17.56 14.64
CA ASP A 176 0.02 18.83 15.24
C ASP A 176 1.21 18.62 16.21
N MET A 177 1.79 17.41 16.27
CA MET A 177 2.95 17.16 17.12
C MET A 177 4.22 17.64 16.44
N GLU A 178 4.91 18.58 17.09
CA GLU A 178 6.28 18.90 16.74
C GLU A 178 7.21 17.81 17.25
N TYR A 179 7.76 17.01 16.34
CA TYR A 179 8.71 15.96 16.67
C TYR A 179 9.96 16.06 15.80
N THR A 180 11.12 16.17 16.44
CA THR A 180 12.40 16.11 15.74
C THR A 180 12.82 14.65 15.62
N ASN A 181 12.77 14.13 14.40
CA ASN A 181 13.18 12.76 14.13
C ASN A 181 14.66 12.54 14.46
N LYS A 182 14.94 11.57 15.33
CA LYS A 182 16.32 11.11 15.59
C LYS A 182 16.92 10.51 14.31
N LYS A 183 18.25 10.53 14.20
CA LYS A 183 18.99 10.03 13.02
C LYS A 183 18.57 8.62 12.58
N TYR A 184 18.34 7.71 13.52
CA TYR A 184 17.92 6.33 13.20
C TYR A 184 16.49 6.25 12.64
N VAL A 185 15.59 7.12 13.10
CA VAL A 185 14.22 7.20 12.56
C VAL A 185 14.26 7.72 11.14
N VAL A 186 15.08 8.74 10.88
CA VAL A 186 15.29 9.27 9.52
C VAL A 186 15.85 8.17 8.61
N PHE A 187 16.91 7.48 9.05
CA PHE A 187 17.50 6.37 8.31
C PHE A 187 16.49 5.27 7.96
N LEU A 188 15.73 4.80 8.95
CA LEU A 188 14.69 3.79 8.72
C LEU A 188 13.61 4.28 7.76
N SER A 189 13.23 5.57 7.86
CA SER A 189 12.25 6.18 6.97
C SER A 189 12.77 6.25 5.53
N GLU A 190 14.05 6.56 5.34
CA GLU A 190 14.70 6.63 4.02
C GLU A 190 14.75 5.27 3.32
N ILE A 191 15.05 4.18 4.04
CA ILE A 191 15.11 2.84 3.44
C ILE A 191 13.76 2.10 3.42
N SER A 192 12.70 2.71 3.95
CA SER A 192 11.42 2.05 4.22
C SER A 192 10.76 1.46 2.97
N TYR A 193 10.86 2.13 1.82
CA TYR A 193 10.33 1.64 0.55
C TYR A 193 11.04 0.35 0.10
N SER A 194 12.37 0.36 0.13
CA SER A 194 13.18 -0.82 -0.20
C SER A 194 12.94 -1.96 0.80
N PHE A 195 12.83 -1.63 2.08
CA PHE A 195 12.48 -2.60 3.14
C PHE A 195 11.14 -3.26 2.87
N TYR A 196 10.14 -2.47 2.54
CA TYR A 196 8.80 -2.94 2.22
C TYR A 196 8.81 -3.94 1.05
N LEU A 197 9.58 -3.68 0.00
CA LEU A 197 9.64 -4.58 -1.17
C LEU A 197 10.41 -5.89 -0.91
N ILE A 198 11.46 -5.84 -0.11
CA ILE A 198 12.46 -6.93 -0.05
C ILE A 198 12.20 -7.89 1.12
N HIS A 199 11.54 -7.43 2.20
CA HIS A 199 11.47 -8.20 3.45
C HIS A 199 10.87 -9.59 3.28
N PHE A 200 9.79 -9.75 2.52
CA PHE A 200 9.14 -11.05 2.36
C PHE A 200 10.03 -12.07 1.63
N PRO A 201 10.55 -11.80 0.42
CA PRO A 201 11.50 -12.70 -0.24
C PRO A 201 12.69 -13.08 0.65
N VAL A 202 13.23 -12.13 1.41
CA VAL A 202 14.34 -12.39 2.34
C VAL A 202 13.92 -13.36 3.45
N ILE A 203 12.76 -13.13 4.08
CA ILE A 203 12.22 -14.03 5.11
C ILE A 203 12.05 -15.44 4.56
N THR A 204 11.48 -15.59 3.35
CA THR A 204 11.31 -16.91 2.71
C THR A 204 12.66 -17.60 2.51
N ILE A 205 13.63 -16.93 1.88
CA ILE A 205 14.97 -17.49 1.64
C ILE A 205 15.66 -17.88 2.94
N VAL A 206 15.56 -17.06 4.00
CA VAL A 206 16.19 -17.35 5.29
C VAL A 206 15.51 -18.52 5.98
N SER A 207 14.17 -18.57 5.98
CA SER A 207 13.39 -19.64 6.61
C SER A 207 13.60 -21.01 5.97
N GLU A 208 13.95 -21.06 4.68
CA GLU A 208 14.29 -22.31 3.99
C GLU A 208 15.69 -22.84 4.36
N LYS A 209 16.56 -22.00 4.94
CA LYS A 209 17.97 -22.33 5.22
C LYS A 209 18.28 -22.46 6.71
N ILE A 210 17.42 -21.95 7.58
CA ILE A 210 17.64 -21.90 9.02
C ILE A 210 16.43 -22.51 9.72
N GLU A 211 16.65 -23.56 10.51
CA GLU A 211 15.58 -24.23 11.26
C GLU A 211 15.21 -23.51 12.57
N ASN A 212 16.15 -22.75 13.15
CA ASN A 212 15.92 -22.07 14.42
C ASN A 212 15.15 -20.75 14.22
N ASP A 213 13.92 -20.69 14.73
CA ASP A 213 13.01 -19.54 14.59
C ASP A 213 13.62 -18.21 15.06
N ALA A 214 14.36 -18.20 16.18
CA ALA A 214 14.98 -16.98 16.68
C ALA A 214 16.08 -16.48 15.73
N LEU A 215 16.87 -17.40 15.18
CA LEU A 215 17.87 -17.06 14.16
C LEU A 215 17.22 -16.61 12.86
N VAL A 216 16.09 -17.22 12.44
CA VAL A 216 15.33 -16.76 11.26
C VAL A 216 14.93 -15.30 11.43
N VAL A 217 14.38 -14.92 12.58
CA VAL A 217 13.99 -13.52 12.85
C VAL A 217 15.19 -12.59 12.82
N ILE A 218 16.26 -12.91 13.56
CA ILE A 218 17.44 -12.04 13.66
C ILE A 218 18.11 -11.87 12.29
N VAL A 219 18.34 -12.97 11.57
CA VAL A 219 18.97 -12.96 10.24
C VAL A 219 18.08 -12.27 9.21
N SER A 220 16.76 -12.51 9.23
CA SER A 220 15.84 -11.84 8.30
C SER A 220 15.81 -10.33 8.51
N ILE A 221 15.79 -9.85 9.76
CA ILE A 221 15.83 -8.41 10.05
C ILE A 221 17.16 -7.82 9.58
N ALA A 222 18.28 -8.45 9.93
CA ALA A 222 19.61 -7.97 9.57
C ALA A 222 19.81 -7.94 8.04
N ALA A 223 19.44 -9.02 7.35
CA ALA A 223 19.53 -9.13 5.90
C ALA A 223 18.60 -8.13 5.20
N THR A 224 17.36 -7.98 5.68
CA THR A 224 16.42 -7.00 5.10
C THR A 224 16.95 -5.59 5.27
N LEU A 225 17.42 -5.19 6.46
CA LEU A 225 18.02 -3.87 6.66
C LEU A 225 19.23 -3.64 5.76
N GLY A 226 20.12 -4.63 5.67
CA GLY A 226 21.30 -4.58 4.80
C GLY A 226 20.93 -4.39 3.33
N PHE A 227 20.13 -5.30 2.77
CA PHE A 227 19.72 -5.22 1.37
C PHE A 227 18.88 -3.96 1.06
N SER A 228 18.05 -3.51 2.00
CA SER A 228 17.27 -2.28 1.83
C SER A 228 18.17 -1.05 1.76
N TYR A 229 19.20 -0.97 2.60
CA TYR A 229 20.18 0.11 2.53
C TYR A 229 20.95 0.11 1.22
N LEU A 230 21.41 -1.07 0.77
CA LEU A 230 22.11 -1.22 -0.50
C LEU A 230 21.22 -0.82 -1.68
N SER A 231 19.96 -1.26 -1.67
CA SER A 231 18.96 -0.87 -2.66
C SER A 231 18.73 0.63 -2.68
N TYR A 232 18.51 1.22 -1.51
CA TYR A 232 18.30 2.65 -1.34
C TYR A 232 19.49 3.45 -1.90
N ARG A 233 20.71 3.04 -1.57
CA ARG A 233 21.94 3.78 -1.92
C ARG A 233 22.29 3.70 -3.41
N TRP A 234 22.07 2.55 -4.05
CA TRP A 234 22.55 2.28 -5.41
C TRP A 234 21.46 2.21 -6.46
N ILE A 235 20.20 2.06 -6.07
CA ILE A 235 19.07 2.02 -6.99
C ILE A 235 18.21 3.25 -6.74
N GLU A 236 17.59 3.34 -5.56
CA GLU A 236 16.59 4.36 -5.27
C GLU A 236 17.14 5.78 -5.40
N GLN A 237 18.24 6.10 -4.68
CA GLN A 237 18.82 7.44 -4.70
C GLN A 237 19.27 7.91 -6.10
N PRO A 238 19.99 7.11 -6.91
CA PRO A 238 20.32 7.50 -8.28
C PRO A 238 19.09 7.85 -9.13
N PHE A 239 18.04 7.01 -9.10
CA PHE A 239 16.83 7.26 -9.87
C PHE A 239 16.07 8.51 -9.36
N MET A 240 15.99 8.72 -8.04
CA MET A 240 15.41 9.94 -7.47
C MET A 240 16.18 11.20 -7.89
N ARG A 241 17.51 11.16 -7.87
CA ARG A 241 18.36 12.29 -8.31
C ARG A 241 18.16 12.59 -9.80
N MET A 242 18.05 11.55 -10.61
CA MET A 242 17.79 11.69 -12.05
C MET A 242 16.41 12.30 -12.32
N ALA A 243 15.38 11.87 -11.58
CA ALA A 243 14.03 12.42 -11.70
C ALA A 243 13.96 13.91 -11.31
N LYS A 244 14.61 14.30 -10.19
CA LYS A 244 14.67 15.70 -9.74
C LYS A 244 15.33 16.62 -10.79
N ARG A 245 16.50 16.23 -11.32
CA ARG A 245 17.20 17.00 -12.37
C ARG A 245 16.33 17.20 -13.62
N LYS A 246 15.59 16.18 -14.04
CA LYS A 246 14.69 16.27 -15.22
C LYS A 246 13.53 17.24 -14.97
N SER A 247 12.95 17.22 -13.77
CA SER A 247 11.88 18.15 -13.38
C SER A 247 12.38 19.60 -13.37
N GLU A 248 13.53 19.87 -12.76
CA GLU A 248 14.15 21.20 -12.73
C GLU A 248 14.43 21.73 -14.14
N ASN A 249 15.01 20.91 -15.01
CA ASN A 249 15.27 21.28 -16.40
C ASN A 249 13.98 21.55 -17.20
N SER A 250 12.90 20.80 -16.94
CA SER A 250 11.59 21.03 -17.57
C SER A 250 10.97 22.35 -17.13
N MET A 251 11.06 22.69 -15.84
CA MET A 251 10.57 23.96 -15.30
C MET A 251 11.32 25.16 -15.87
N LEU A 252 12.65 25.04 -16.00
CA LEU A 252 13.49 26.08 -16.60
C LEU A 252 13.15 26.31 -18.07
N LYS A 253 12.91 25.25 -18.84
CA LYS A 253 12.48 25.37 -20.25
C LYS A 253 11.08 25.99 -20.40
N GLY A 254 10.14 25.65 -19.52
CA GLY A 254 8.80 26.27 -19.49
C GLY A 254 8.88 27.78 -19.24
N LYS A 255 9.63 28.19 -18.20
CA LYS A 255 9.85 29.62 -17.91
C LYS A 255 10.53 30.38 -19.05
N ALA A 256 11.46 29.75 -19.76
CA ALA A 256 12.11 30.37 -20.91
C ALA A 256 11.14 30.54 -22.10
N ALA A 257 10.25 29.58 -22.34
CA ALA A 257 9.22 29.67 -23.37
C ALA A 257 8.18 30.77 -23.06
N ASP A 258 7.77 30.89 -21.80
CA ASP A 258 6.84 31.93 -21.34
C ASP A 258 7.45 33.36 -21.38
N SER A 259 8.78 33.48 -21.42
CA SER A 259 9.49 34.77 -21.51
C SER A 259 9.68 35.30 -22.94
N ILE A 260 9.34 34.49 -23.95
CA ILE A 260 9.51 34.81 -25.39
C ILE A 260 8.16 35.06 -26.07
N ALA A 261 7.03 34.83 -25.38
CA ALA A 261 5.67 35.14 -25.81
C ALA A 261 5.19 36.47 -25.24
#